data_AF-A0AAD3DDC5-F1
#
_entry.id   AF-A0AAD3DDC5-F1
#
_cell.length_a   1.000
_cell.length_b   1.000
_cell.length_c   1.000
_cell.angle_alpha   90.00
_cell.angle_beta   90.00
_cell.angle_gamma   90.00
#
_symmetry.space_group_name_H-M   'P 1'
#
loop_
_entity.id
_entity.type
_entity.pdbx_description
1 polymer ?
#
loop_
_entity_poly.entity_id
_entity_poly.type
_entity_poly.pdbx_seq_one_letter_code
_entity_poly.pdbx_strand_id
1 'polypeptide(L)'
;MGVLTSVLDTIFLIYFALHIPTTILVDSQSVIPAEYFPPWAKELLQWHIDTNGDHLVSKNPVWFKSLVACELALQLPLFFVITYGFLRRRNWIRMPCILYGTHVATTMAPILADILFGLDSTSPKKLNLALIYLPYLVIPL
;
A
#
# COMPACT_ATOMS: atom_id res chain seq x y z
N MET A 1 -16.47 -6.17 24.67
CA MET A 1 -15.44 -5.45 23.87
C MET A 1 -15.79 -3.96 23.93
N GLY A 2 -14.84 -3.09 24.26
CA GLY A 2 -15.11 -1.66 24.44
C GLY A 2 -15.41 -0.95 23.12
N VAL A 3 -16.07 0.21 23.19
CA VAL A 3 -16.42 1.04 22.02
C VAL A 3 -15.19 1.38 21.17
N LEU A 4 -14.06 1.72 21.82
CA LEU A 4 -12.79 2.01 21.16
C LEU A 4 -12.28 0.83 20.33
N THR A 5 -12.43 -0.40 20.84
CA THR A 5 -12.03 -1.61 20.12
C THR A 5 -12.87 -1.80 18.85
N SER A 6 -14.18 -1.55 18.93
CA SER A 6 -15.05 -1.67 17.74
C SER A 6 -14.78 -0.61 16.66
N VAL A 7 -14.35 0.59 17.04
CA VAL A 7 -14.01 1.66 16.07
C VAL A 7 -12.72 1.30 15.34
N LEU A 8 -11.68 0.88 16.07
CA LEU A 8 -10.42 0.45 15.47
C LEU A 8 -10.60 -0.75 14.54
N ASP A 9 -11.37 -1.76 14.98
CA ASP A 9 -11.69 -2.92 14.14
C ASP A 9 -12.37 -2.51 12.82
N THR A 10 -13.21 -1.48 12.86
CA THR A 10 -13.89 -0.95 11.66
C THR A 10 -12.91 -0.22 10.74
N ILE A 11 -12.00 0.59 11.31
CA ILE A 11 -10.96 1.28 10.54
C ILE A 11 -10.06 0.26 9.84
N PHE A 12 -9.59 -0.76 10.56
CA PHE A 12 -8.75 -1.80 9.98
C PHE A 12 -9.49 -2.59 8.89
N LEU A 13 -10.76 -2.94 9.13
CA LEU A 13 -11.57 -3.62 8.13
C LEU A 13 -11.66 -2.80 6.82
N ILE A 14 -11.98 -1.51 6.92
CA ILE A 14 -12.07 -0.62 5.76
C ILE A 14 -10.70 -0.49 5.08
N TYR A 15 -9.64 -0.30 5.86
CA TYR A 15 -8.27 -0.22 5.37
C TYR A 15 -7.92 -1.45 4.54
N PHE A 16 -8.00 -2.65 5.10
CA PHE A 16 -7.64 -3.88 4.40
C PHE A 16 -8.56 -4.19 3.21
N ALA A 17 -9.85 -3.88 3.32
CA ALA A 17 -10.80 -4.10 2.23
C ALA A 17 -10.52 -3.18 1.04
N LEU A 18 -10.15 -1.91 1.28
CA LEU A 18 -9.79 -0.96 0.23
C LEU A 18 -8.45 -1.28 -0.43
N HIS A 19 -7.50 -1.86 0.33
CA HIS A 19 -6.19 -2.23 -0.22
C HIS A 19 -6.28 -3.34 -1.28
N ILE A 20 -7.26 -4.24 -1.18
CA ILE A 20 -7.42 -5.33 -2.16
C ILE A 20 -7.57 -4.79 -3.60
N PRO A 21 -8.59 -3.97 -3.93
CA PRO A 21 -8.74 -3.46 -5.28
C PRO A 21 -7.62 -2.49 -5.66
N THR A 22 -7.11 -1.66 -4.74
CA THR A 22 -6.03 -0.72 -5.08
C THR A 22 -4.75 -1.46 -5.43
N THR A 23 -4.38 -2.49 -4.67
CA THR A 23 -3.18 -3.29 -4.97
C THR A 23 -3.33 -4.09 -6.26
N ILE A 24 -4.52 -4.64 -6.51
CA ILE A 24 -4.79 -5.36 -7.76
C ILE A 24 -4.76 -4.42 -8.95
N LEU A 25 -5.32 -3.22 -8.87
CA LEU A 25 -5.57 -2.35 -10.03
C LEU A 25 -4.54 -1.25 -10.22
N VAL A 26 -3.85 -0.81 -9.17
CA VAL A 26 -2.91 0.31 -9.17
C VAL A 26 -1.49 -0.21 -8.93
N ASP A 27 -1.21 -0.78 -7.75
CA ASP A 27 0.16 -1.12 -7.37
C ASP A 27 0.76 -2.17 -8.31
N SER A 28 -0.02 -3.20 -8.64
CA SER A 28 0.41 -4.30 -9.51
C SER A 28 0.81 -3.85 -10.93
N GLN A 29 0.38 -2.68 -11.41
CA GLN A 29 0.82 -2.12 -12.69
C GLN A 29 2.33 -1.87 -12.76
N SER A 30 3.01 -1.77 -11.61
CA SER A 30 4.46 -1.64 -11.53
C SER A 30 5.20 -2.92 -11.96
N VAL A 31 4.55 -4.08 -11.85
CA VAL A 31 5.15 -5.41 -12.08
C VAL A 31 4.45 -6.24 -13.15
N ILE A 32 3.17 -5.97 -13.43
CA ILE A 32 2.37 -6.63 -14.47
C ILE A 32 2.28 -5.70 -15.70
N PRO A 33 2.37 -6.23 -16.93
CA PRO A 33 2.21 -5.42 -18.14
C PRO A 33 0.87 -4.66 -18.21
N ALA A 34 0.92 -3.42 -18.72
CA ALA A 34 -0.23 -2.51 -18.80
C ALA A 34 -1.42 -3.02 -19.66
N GLU A 35 -1.20 -4.04 -20.50
CA GLU A 35 -2.23 -4.65 -21.35
C GLU A 35 -3.31 -5.40 -20.56
N TYR A 36 -3.00 -5.86 -19.35
CA TYR A 36 -3.95 -6.57 -18.48
C TYR A 36 -4.87 -5.64 -17.69
N PHE A 37 -4.69 -4.33 -17.80
CA PHE A 37 -5.41 -3.35 -17.01
C PHE A 37 -6.42 -2.56 -17.85
N PRO A 38 -7.61 -2.27 -17.28
CA PRO A 38 -8.59 -1.45 -17.96
C PRO A 38 -8.07 -0.01 -18.14
N PRO A 39 -8.52 0.72 -19.18
CA PRO A 39 -8.04 2.09 -19.45
C PRO A 39 -8.13 3.04 -18.26
N TRP A 40 -9.25 3.04 -17.55
CA TRP A 40 -9.48 3.92 -16.40
C TRP A 40 -8.48 3.69 -15.25
N ALA A 41 -7.98 2.47 -15.05
CA ALA A 41 -7.01 2.17 -13.99
C ALA A 41 -5.61 2.72 -14.34
N LYS A 42 -5.26 2.67 -15.63
CA LYS A 42 -4.04 3.29 -16.16
C LYS A 42 -4.11 4.80 -16.09
N GLU A 43 -5.25 5.37 -16.46
CA GLU A 43 -5.52 6.81 -16.35
C GLU A 43 -5.44 7.29 -14.90
N LEU A 44 -5.99 6.51 -13.96
CA LEU A 44 -5.88 6.80 -12.53
C LEU A 44 -4.43 6.82 -12.05
N LEU A 45 -3.63 5.82 -12.46
CA LEU A 45 -2.21 5.77 -12.10
C LEU A 45 -1.43 6.93 -12.71
N GLN A 46 -1.68 7.23 -13.99
CA GLN A 46 -1.04 8.36 -14.67
C GLN A 46 -1.42 9.69 -14.01
N TRP A 47 -2.69 9.88 -13.67
CA TRP A 47 -3.16 11.04 -12.93
C TRP A 47 -2.44 11.19 -11.58
N HIS A 48 -2.24 10.09 -10.84
CA HIS A 48 -1.49 10.11 -9.59
C HIS A 48 -0.03 10.52 -9.80
N ILE A 49 0.64 9.96 -10.81
CA ILE A 49 2.02 10.32 -11.19
C ILE A 49 2.11 11.83 -11.48
N ASP A 50 1.23 12.36 -12.32
CA ASP A 50 1.28 13.76 -12.75
C ASP A 50 0.92 14.73 -11.60
N THR A 51 -0.09 14.35 -10.80
CA THR A 51 -0.60 15.17 -9.70
C THR A 51 0.39 15.22 -8.54
N ASN A 52 0.98 14.09 -8.16
CA ASN A 52 1.81 13.98 -6.97
C ASN A 52 3.32 13.96 -7.27
N GLY A 53 3.71 13.80 -8.53
CA GLY A 53 5.10 13.69 -8.95
C GLY A 53 5.74 12.40 -8.45
N ASP A 54 5.00 11.29 -8.48
CA ASP A 54 5.45 10.00 -7.96
C ASP A 54 6.51 9.37 -8.88
N HIS A 55 7.78 9.63 -8.58
CA HIS A 55 8.90 9.12 -9.38
C HIS A 55 9.12 7.62 -9.21
N LEU A 56 8.68 7.02 -8.09
CA LEU A 56 8.85 5.59 -7.84
C LEU A 56 8.02 4.79 -8.83
N VAL A 57 6.75 5.13 -8.96
CA VAL A 57 5.85 4.43 -9.89
C VAL A 57 6.06 4.87 -11.33
N SER A 58 6.50 6.11 -11.57
CA SER A 58 6.84 6.56 -12.93
C SER A 58 8.07 5.85 -13.50
N LYS A 59 9.15 5.71 -12.71
CA LYS A 59 10.41 5.12 -13.18
C LYS A 59 10.48 3.61 -12.95
N ASN A 60 9.72 3.08 -12.00
CA ASN A 60 9.71 1.67 -11.62
C ASN A 60 11.11 1.05 -11.45
N PRO A 61 11.96 1.59 -10.55
CA PRO A 61 13.28 1.02 -10.31
C PRO A 61 13.17 -0.42 -9.81
N VAL A 62 14.16 -1.26 -10.12
CA VAL A 62 14.12 -2.71 -9.84
C VAL A 62 13.85 -3.03 -8.37
N TRP A 63 14.45 -2.27 -7.46
CA TRP A 63 14.22 -2.47 -6.02
C TRP A 63 12.75 -2.18 -5.64
N PHE A 64 12.14 -1.12 -6.18
CA PHE A 64 10.74 -0.78 -5.89
C PHE A 64 9.80 -1.85 -6.45
N LYS A 65 10.02 -2.26 -7.71
CA LYS A 65 9.30 -3.39 -8.31
C LYS A 65 9.42 -4.67 -7.49
N SER A 66 10.57 -4.94 -6.89
CA SER A 66 10.75 -6.12 -6.03
C SER A 66 9.89 -6.03 -4.76
N LEU A 67 9.74 -4.84 -4.17
CA LEU A 67 8.86 -4.63 -3.02
C LEU A 67 7.38 -4.79 -3.40
N VAL A 68 6.96 -4.23 -4.54
CA VAL A 68 5.60 -4.43 -5.07
C VAL A 68 5.33 -5.90 -5.38
N ALA A 69 6.31 -6.63 -5.92
CA ALA A 69 6.16 -8.07 -6.14
C ALA A 69 5.96 -8.83 -4.82
N CYS A 70 6.71 -8.46 -3.76
CA CYS A 70 6.49 -9.00 -2.42
C CYS A 70 5.11 -8.64 -1.86
N GLU A 71 4.62 -7.42 -2.11
CA GLU A 71 3.27 -7.01 -1.74
C GLU A 71 2.21 -7.90 -2.39
N LEU A 72 2.29 -8.14 -3.71
CA LEU A 72 1.37 -9.04 -4.40
C LEU A 72 1.44 -10.49 -3.90
N ALA A 73 2.64 -10.97 -3.58
CA ALA A 73 2.85 -12.36 -3.16
C ALA A 73 2.46 -12.61 -1.69
N LEU A 74 2.68 -11.64 -0.81
CA LEU A 74 2.57 -11.82 0.65
C LEU A 74 1.45 -10.99 1.26
N GLN A 75 1.38 -9.69 0.93
CA GLN A 75 0.41 -8.78 1.55
C GLN A 75 -0.98 -8.94 0.96
N LEU A 76 -1.11 -9.09 -0.36
CA LEU A 76 -2.41 -9.23 -1.01
C LEU A 76 -3.20 -10.46 -0.50
N PRO A 77 -2.63 -11.69 -0.40
CA PRO A 77 -3.33 -12.81 0.22
C PRO A 77 -3.71 -12.53 1.69
N LEU A 78 -2.83 -11.86 2.44
CA LEU A 78 -3.11 -11.48 3.83
C LEU A 78 -4.25 -10.46 3.93
N PHE A 79 -4.42 -9.55 2.98
CA PHE A 79 -5.54 -8.62 2.96
C PHE A 79 -6.88 -9.36 2.94
N PHE A 80 -7.01 -10.41 2.13
CA PHE A 80 -8.23 -11.23 2.10
C PHE A 80 -8.44 -11.96 3.44
N VAL A 81 -7.39 -12.57 3.97
CA VAL A 81 -7.43 -13.33 5.24
C VAL A 81 -7.82 -12.42 6.42
N ILE A 82 -7.20 -11.24 6.52
CA ILE A 82 -7.43 -10.28 7.59
C ILE A 82 -8.83 -9.65 7.47
N THR A 83 -9.21 -9.21 6.26
CA THR A 83 -10.57 -8.70 5.98
C THR A 83 -11.64 -9.70 6.40
N TYR A 84 -11.49 -10.97 6.00
CA TYR A 84 -12.42 -12.04 6.40
C TYR A 84 -12.44 -12.24 7.92
N GLY A 85 -11.26 -12.22 8.55
CA GLY A 85 -11.13 -12.38 10.00
C GLY A 85 -11.86 -11.29 10.78
N PHE A 86 -11.76 -10.02 10.35
CA PHE A 86 -12.51 -8.91 10.93
C PHE A 86 -14.03 -9.05 10.70
N LEU A 87 -14.47 -9.38 9.48
CA LEU A 87 -15.90 -9.62 9.17
C LEU A 87 -16.51 -10.72 10.04
N ARG A 88 -15.74 -11.75 10.36
CA ARG A 88 -16.17 -12.88 11.20
C ARG A 88 -15.79 -12.73 12.68
N ARG A 89 -15.26 -11.57 13.09
CA ARG A 89 -14.82 -11.27 14.47
C ARG A 89 -13.97 -12.37 15.09
N ARG A 90 -12.96 -12.85 14.34
CA ARG A 90 -12.09 -13.95 14.76
C ARG A 90 -10.90 -13.42 15.57
N ASN A 91 -10.60 -14.05 16.70
CA ASN A 91 -9.48 -13.62 17.56
C ASN A 91 -8.09 -13.96 16.99
N TRP A 92 -7.99 -14.88 16.04
CA TRP A 92 -6.71 -15.28 15.44
C TRP A 92 -6.10 -14.20 14.52
N ILE A 93 -6.83 -13.14 14.19
CA ILE A 93 -6.38 -12.05 13.29
C ILE A 93 -5.16 -11.29 13.83
N ARG A 94 -4.92 -11.33 15.14
CA ARG A 94 -3.82 -10.60 15.78
C ARG A 94 -2.46 -10.95 15.18
N MET A 95 -2.19 -12.24 14.94
CA MET A 95 -0.91 -12.68 14.39
C MET A 95 -0.72 -12.24 12.92
N PRO A 96 -1.68 -12.48 12.00
CA PRO A 96 -1.63 -11.92 10.65
C PRO A 96 -1.45 -10.40 10.60
N CYS A 97 -2.13 -9.63 11.47
CA CYS A 97 -1.98 -8.17 11.50
C CYS A 97 -0.56 -7.75 11.91
N ILE A 98 0.06 -8.42 12.90
CA ILE A 98 1.44 -8.13 13.32
C ILE A 98 2.43 -8.46 12.20
N LEU A 99 2.26 -9.62 11.54
CA LEU A 99 3.10 -10.00 10.40
C LEU A 99 2.98 -8.99 9.26
N TYR A 100 1.74 -8.58 8.95
CA TYR A 100 1.47 -7.55 7.96
C TYR A 100 2.16 -6.23 8.32
N GLY A 101 1.92 -5.69 9.51
CA GLY A 101 2.49 -4.41 9.94
C GLY A 101 4.02 -4.41 9.95
N THR A 102 4.64 -5.52 10.37
CA THR A 102 6.09 -5.68 10.33
C THR A 102 6.64 -5.63 8.90
N HIS A 103 5.99 -6.34 7.98
CA HIS A 103 6.39 -6.35 6.57
C HIS A 103 6.20 -4.96 5.94
N VAL A 104 5.05 -4.31 6.15
CA VAL A 104 4.80 -2.94 5.67
C VAL A 104 5.86 -1.98 6.19
N ALA A 105 6.20 -2.04 7.48
CA ALA A 105 7.24 -1.17 8.04
C ALA A 105 8.59 -1.36 7.33
N THR A 106 8.91 -2.62 6.98
CA THR A 106 10.14 -2.98 6.28
C THR A 106 10.14 -2.50 4.82
N THR A 107 9.01 -2.56 4.11
CA THR A 107 8.91 -2.08 2.72
C THR A 107 8.80 -0.56 2.64
N MET A 108 8.12 0.07 3.60
CA MET A 108 7.91 1.52 3.62
C MET A 108 9.15 2.31 4.01
N ALA A 109 10.05 1.72 4.81
CA ALA A 109 11.31 2.38 5.19
C ALA A 109 12.15 2.83 3.98
N PRO A 110 12.52 1.96 3.01
CA PRO A 110 13.24 2.38 1.81
C PRO A 110 12.41 3.27 0.89
N ILE A 111 11.09 3.06 0.79
CA ILE A 111 10.19 3.91 -0.03
C ILE A 111 10.20 5.36 0.48
N LEU A 112 9.97 5.57 1.78
CA LEU A 112 9.97 6.92 2.37
C LEU A 112 11.36 7.55 2.33
N ALA A 113 12.41 6.76 2.53
CA ALA A 113 13.79 7.24 2.41
C ALA A 113 14.08 7.75 0.99
N ASP A 114 13.68 7.00 -0.04
CA ASP A 114 13.88 7.40 -1.44
C ASP A 114 12.99 8.60 -1.83
N ILE A 115 11.77 8.70 -1.30
CA ILE A 115 10.90 9.87 -1.53
C ILE A 115 11.51 11.15 -0.96
N LEU A 116 12.07 11.09 0.26
CA LEU A 116 12.55 12.28 0.98
C LEU A 116 13.99 12.67 0.63
N PHE A 117 14.85 11.66 0.43
CA PHE A 117 16.31 11.81 0.36
C PHE A 117 16.95 11.15 -0.87
N GLY A 118 16.17 10.50 -1.74
CA GLY A 118 16.67 9.90 -2.97
C GLY A 118 17.21 10.93 -3.96
N LEU A 119 17.95 10.44 -4.95
CA LEU A 119 18.52 11.29 -6.02
C LEU A 119 17.43 12.01 -6.82
N ASP A 120 16.26 11.40 -6.91
CA ASP A 120 15.08 11.92 -7.60
C ASP A 120 14.16 12.75 -6.71
N SER A 121 14.50 12.96 -5.43
CA SER A 121 13.78 13.81 -4.46
C SER A 121 13.94 15.32 -4.70
N THR A 122 13.94 15.72 -5.97
CA THR A 122 14.05 17.11 -6.43
C THR A 122 12.69 17.77 -6.61
N SER A 123 11.61 16.97 -6.70
CA SER A 123 10.25 17.48 -6.85
C SER A 123 9.84 18.34 -5.65
N PRO A 124 9.27 19.55 -5.85
CA PRO A 124 8.71 20.34 -4.77
C PRO A 124 7.51 19.65 -4.10
N LYS A 125 6.93 18.62 -4.75
CA LYS A 125 5.80 17.84 -4.24
C LYS A 125 6.21 16.70 -3.30
N LYS A 126 7.51 16.47 -3.06
CA LYS A 126 7.99 15.29 -2.31
C LYS A 126 7.40 15.15 -0.91
N LEU A 127 7.14 16.26 -0.21
CA LEU A 127 6.52 16.19 1.12
C LEU A 127 5.06 15.75 1.03
N ASN A 128 4.32 16.24 0.04
CA ASN A 128 2.95 15.79 -0.22
C ASN A 128 2.93 14.31 -0.59
N LEU A 129 3.88 13.86 -1.42
CA LEU A 129 4.03 12.46 -1.76
C LEU A 129 4.33 11.61 -0.51
N ALA A 130 5.27 12.04 0.33
CA ALA A 130 5.56 11.34 1.59
C ALA A 130 4.32 11.27 2.49
N LEU A 131 3.51 12.32 2.57
CA LEU A 131 2.25 12.35 3.32
C LEU A 131 1.17 11.43 2.74
N ILE A 132 1.21 11.12 1.44
CA ILE A 132 0.33 10.11 0.83
C ILE A 132 0.78 8.71 1.24
N TYR A 133 2.08 8.44 1.31
CA TYR A 133 2.63 7.13 1.67
C TYR A 133 2.66 6.87 3.18
N LEU A 134 2.72 7.91 4.01
CA LEU A 134 2.84 7.79 5.46
C LEU A 134 1.67 7.05 6.14
N PRO A 135 0.38 7.24 5.77
CA PRO A 135 -0.73 6.48 6.32
C PRO A 135 -0.58 4.96 6.15
N TYR A 136 0.03 4.50 5.06
CA TYR A 136 0.28 3.07 4.83
C TYR A 136 1.22 2.50 5.89
N LEU A 137 2.18 3.29 6.39
CA LEU A 137 3.06 2.90 7.49
C LEU A 137 2.38 3.04 8.86
N VAL A 138 1.69 4.16 9.10
CA VAL A 138 1.21 4.53 10.44
C VAL A 138 -0.01 3.71 10.87
N ILE A 139 -0.96 3.44 9.96
CA ILE A 139 -2.18 2.71 10.32
C ILE A 139 -1.89 1.29 10.84
N PRO A 140 -1.02 0.48 10.21
CA PRO A 140 -0.76 -0.89 10.66
C PRO A 140 0.24 -1.03 11.82
N LEU A 141 0.80 0.06 12.34
CA LEU A 141 1.67 0.09 13.53
C LEU A 141 0.88 0.36 14.81
#